data_AF-A0A7V4CIM3-F1
#
_entry.id   AF-A0A7V4CIM3-F1
#
_cell.length_a   1.000
_cell.length_b   1.000
_cell.length_c   1.000
_cell.angle_alpha   90.00
_cell.angle_beta   90.00
_cell.angle_gamma   90.00
#
_symmetry.space_group_name_H-M   'P 1'
#
loop_
_entity.id
_entity.type
_entity.pdbx_description
1 polymer ?
#
loop_
_entity_poly.entity_id
_entity_poly.type
_entity_poly.pdbx_seq_one_letter_code
_entity_poly.pdbx_strand_id
1 'polypeptide(L)' 'MGKKRVVFLAILILALFSFEFCQSNFSFSQEKIKNFSVEITVNKNSTLLIKESIVYDFGENLRHGIYRNIP' A
#
# COMPACT_ATOMS: atom_id res chain seq x y z
N MET A 1 -43.77 20.10 12.93
CA MET A 1 -42.82 19.28 13.75
C MET A 1 -42.41 20.08 14.98
N GLY A 2 -42.36 19.46 16.17
CA GLY A 2 -41.93 20.16 17.38
C GLY A 2 -40.46 20.60 17.26
N LYS A 3 -40.12 21.80 17.75
CA LYS A 3 -38.78 22.42 17.64
C LYS A 3 -37.65 21.46 18.05
N LYS A 4 -37.88 20.63 19.08
CA LYS A 4 -36.95 19.59 19.56
C LYS A 4 -36.60 18.53 18.50
N ARG A 5 -37.57 18.14 17.67
CA ARG A 5 -37.36 17.15 16.59
C ARG A 5 -36.52 17.73 15.44
N VAL A 6 -36.69 19.03 15.16
CA VAL A 6 -35.91 19.73 14.13
C VAL A 6 -34.45 19.89 14.56
N VAL A 7 -34.22 20.28 15.83
CA VAL A 7 -32.86 20.36 16.39
C VAL A 7 -32.18 19.00 16.41
N PHE A 8 -32.88 17.94 16.80
CA PHE A 8 -32.34 16.59 16.78
C PHE A 8 -31.95 16.14 15.36
N LEU A 9 -32.80 16.39 14.36
CA LEU A 9 -32.50 16.07 12.96
C LEU A 9 -31.32 16.88 12.43
N ALA A 10 -31.20 18.16 12.80
CA ALA A 10 -30.06 18.99 12.40
C ALA A 10 -28.74 18.48 12.99
N ILE A 11 -28.74 18.05 14.25
CA ILE A 11 -27.55 17.46 14.90
C ILE A 11 -27.19 16.12 14.26
N LEU A 12 -28.18 15.28 13.93
CA LEU A 12 -27.96 14.01 13.24
C LEU A 12 -27.35 14.21 11.86
N ILE A 13 -27.86 15.17 11.08
CA ILE A 13 -27.32 15.51 9.76
C ILE A 13 -25.88 16.04 9.88
N LEU A 14 -25.62 16.90 10.87
CA LEU A 14 -24.26 17.43 11.12
C LEU A 14 -23.28 16.32 11.51
N ALA A 15 -23.72 15.36 12.34
CA ALA A 15 -22.91 14.21 12.74
C ALA A 15 -22.59 13.30 11.55
N LEU A 16 -23.56 13.05 10.66
CA LEU A 16 -23.36 12.25 9.45
C LEU A 16 -22.39 12.93 8.47
N PHE A 17 -22.51 14.24 8.27
CA PHE A 17 -21.56 15.01 7.44
C PHE A 17 -20.14 15.05 8.02
N SER A 18 -20.00 15.01 9.35
CA SER A 18 -18.68 14.98 10.00
C SER A 18 -17.97 13.62 9.89
N PHE A 19 -18.70 12.53 9.66
CA PHE A 19 -18.13 11.18 9.56
C PHE A 19 -17.33 10.97 8.27
N GLU A 20 -17.77 11.55 7.15
CA GLU A 20 -17.06 11.43 5.87
C GLU A 20 -15.71 12.16 5.84
N PHE A 21 -15.56 13.24 6.61
CA PHE A 21 -14.32 14.02 6.62
C PHE A 21 -13.17 13.32 7.37
N CYS A 22 -13.50 12.39 8.27
CA CYS A 22 -12.51 11.69 9.09
C CYS A 22 -11.94 10.41 8.44
N GLN A 23 -12.44 10.00 7.28
CA GLN A 23 -12.02 8.79 6.56
C GLN A 23 -10.91 9.03 5.53
N SER A 24 -10.46 10.28 5.37
CA SER A 24 -9.37 10.57 4.43
C SER A 24 -8.03 10.07 5.01
N ASN A 25 -7.31 9.29 4.22
CA ASN A 25 -5.92 8.83 4.42
C ASN A 25 -5.66 7.43 4.99
N PHE A 26 -6.63 6.52 5.03
CA PHE A 26 -6.28 5.09 5.06
C PHE A 26 -5.91 4.62 3.65
N SER A 27 -4.80 5.13 3.12
CA SER A 27 -4.18 4.53 1.93
C SER A 27 -3.65 3.18 2.37
N PHE A 28 -4.34 2.10 1.98
CA PHE A 28 -3.73 0.78 1.94
C PHE A 28 -2.55 0.87 0.96
N SER A 29 -1.37 1.20 1.48
CA SER A 29 -0.15 1.19 0.71
C SER A 29 0.13 -0.27 0.37
N GLN A 30 -0.36 -0.69 -0.79
CA GLN A 30 -0.16 -2.04 -1.27
C GLN A 30 1.29 -2.19 -1.68
N GLU A 31 1.97 -3.16 -1.08
CA GLU A 31 3.35 -3.46 -1.39
C GLU A 31 3.53 -3.79 -2.87
N LYS A 32 4.59 -3.28 -3.47
CA LYS A 32 4.84 -3.48 -4.91
C LYS A 32 6.32 -3.39 -5.28
N ILE A 33 6.68 -4.14 -6.32
CA ILE A 33 7.96 -3.97 -7.01
C ILE A 33 7.87 -2.71 -7.87
N LYS A 34 8.68 -1.70 -7.57
CA LYS A 34 8.81 -0.48 -8.39
C LYS A 34 9.70 -0.72 -9.59
N ASN A 35 10.75 -1.52 -9.44
CA ASN A 35 11.65 -1.88 -10.52
C ASN A 35 12.27 -3.25 -10.27
N PHE A 36 12.47 -4.01 -11.33
CA PHE A 36 13.16 -5.28 -11.32
C PHE A 36 14.07 -5.36 -12.53
N SER A 37 15.38 -5.40 -12.31
CA SER A 37 16.37 -5.60 -13.38
C SER A 37 17.21 -6.83 -13.10
N VAL A 38 17.53 -7.55 -14.16
CA VAL A 38 18.39 -8.73 -14.12
C VAL A 38 19.51 -8.54 -15.11
N GLU A 39 20.75 -8.68 -14.65
CA GLU A 39 21.94 -8.71 -15.48
C GLU A 39 22.48 -10.13 -15.45
N ILE A 40 22.67 -10.72 -16.63
CA ILE A 40 23.18 -12.08 -16.79
C ILE A 40 24.47 -12.02 -17.59
N THR A 41 25.57 -12.46 -16.99
CA THR A 41 26.85 -12.64 -17.67
C THR A 41 27.10 -14.12 -17.90
N VAL A 42 27.26 -14.50 -19.18
CA VAL A 42 27.64 -15.86 -19.58
C VAL A 42 29.15 -15.89 -19.78
N ASN A 43 29.85 -16.62 -18.91
CA ASN A 43 31.30 -16.76 -19.03
C ASN A 43 31.67 -17.88 -19.99
N LYS A 44 32.85 -17.80 -20.60
CA LYS A 44 33.36 -18.82 -21.55
C LYS A 44 33.50 -20.22 -20.95
N ASN A 45 33.62 -20.33 -19.63
CA ASN A 45 33.69 -21.59 -18.90
C ASN A 45 32.30 -22.17 -18.56
N SER A 46 31.24 -21.72 -19.25
CA SER A 46 29.86 -22.14 -19.04
C SER A 46 29.29 -21.80 -17.65
N THR A 47 29.92 -20.90 -16.90
CA THR A 47 29.35 -20.37 -15.67
C THR A 47 28.47 -19.16 -15.97
N LEU A 48 27.40 -19.00 -15.20
CA LEU A 48 26.49 -17.86 -15.27
C LEU A 48 26.65 -17.01 -14.01
N LEU A 49 26.87 -15.71 -14.19
CA LEU A 49 26.74 -14.73 -13.12
C LEU A 49 25.40 -14.03 -13.30
N ILE A 50 24.53 -14.12 -12.29
CA ILE A 50 23.21 -13.49 -12.29
C ILE A 50 23.21 -12.42 -11.20
N LYS A 51 22.89 -11.18 -11.57
CA LYS A 51 22.73 -10.06 -10.65
C LYS A 51 21.30 -9.51 -10.77
N GLU A 52 20.53 -9.66 -9.71
CA GLU A 52 19.17 -9.13 -9.61
C GLU A 52 19.18 -7.84 -8.80
N SER A 53 18.47 -6.82 -9.27
CA SER A 53 18.28 -5.55 -8.58
C SER A 53 16.79 -5.25 -8.46
N ILE A 54 16.30 -5.16 -7.22
CA ILE A 54 14.87 -5.01 -6.93
C ILE A 54 14.66 -3.72 -6.13
N VAL A 55 13.89 -2.79 -6.68
CA VAL A 55 13.39 -1.63 -5.95
C VAL A 55 11.99 -2.00 -5.46
N TYR A 56 11.85 -2.19 -4.15
CA TYR A 56 10.60 -2.64 -3.53
C TYR A 56 9.99 -1.53 -2.67
N ASP A 57 8.66 -1.41 -2.71
CA ASP A 57 7.88 -0.58 -1.81
C ASP A 57 7.21 -1.47 -0.76
N PHE A 58 7.73 -1.43 0.46
CA PHE A 58 7.22 -2.22 1.60
C PHE A 58 5.97 -1.59 2.25
N GLY A 59 5.49 -0.45 1.73
CA GLY A 59 4.40 0.28 2.36
C GLY A 59 4.71 0.65 3.81
N GLU A 60 3.70 0.56 4.68
CA GLU A 60 3.82 0.97 6.09
C GLU A 60 4.41 -0.12 7.00
N ASN A 61 4.37 -1.39 6.58
CA ASN A 61 4.87 -2.52 7.36
C ASN A 61 6.29 -2.90 6.95
N LEU A 62 7.28 -2.22 7.51
CA LEU A 62 8.70 -2.44 7.18
C LEU A 62 9.34 -3.71 7.80
N ARG A 63 8.55 -4.66 8.32
CA ARG A 63 9.05 -5.76 9.17
C ARG A 63 8.96 -7.15 8.53
N HIS A 64 9.40 -7.28 7.28
CA HIS A 64 9.58 -8.58 6.62
C HIS A 64 10.57 -8.49 5.45
N GLY A 65 11.08 -9.64 5.02
CA GLY A 65 11.90 -9.77 3.81
C GLY A 65 11.06 -10.12 2.58
N ILE A 66 11.74 -10.32 1.44
CA ILE A 66 11.13 -10.81 0.19
C ILE A 66 11.24 -12.35 0.19
N TYR A 67 10.10 -13.05 0.24
CA TYR A 67 10.09 -14.50 0.07
C TYR A 67 10.34 -14.86 -1.40
N ARG A 68 11.26 -15.79 -1.66
CA ARG A 68 11.60 -16.24 -3.02
C ARG A 68 11.81 -17.75 -3.10
N ASN A 69 11.29 -18.34 -4.18
CA ASN A 69 11.71 -19.66 -4.65
C ASN A 69 12.76 -19.49 -5.75
N ILE A 70 13.92 -20.11 -5.57
CA ILE A 70 14.98 -20.18 -6.59
C ILE A 70 15.05 -21.64 -7.07
N PRO A 71 14.77 -21.92 -8.35
CA PRO A 71 14.84 -23.26 -8.91
C PRO A 71 16.28 -23.73 -9.17
#